data_AF-A0A7S3WEI5-F1
#
_entry.id   AF-A0A7S3WEI5-F1
#
_cell.length_a   1.000
_cell.length_b   1.000
_cell.length_c   1.000
_cell.angle_alpha   90.00
_cell.angle_beta   90.00
_cell.angle_gamma   90.00
#
_symmetry.space_group_name_H-M   'P 1'
#
loop_
_entity.id
_entity.type
_entity.pdbx_description
1 polymer ?
#
loop_
_entity_poly.entity_id
_entity_poly.type
_entity_poly.pdbx_seq_one_letter_code
_entity_poly.pdbx_strand_id
1 'polypeptide(L)'
;GITGEVLPLLACLADPSFASALGGFAPLLIKAMLVLYVPASPFMYMNMVKNRKGAFKKRFAKPPPPPKAPVGAEFPEDSKGGRSTSEAGKKAFAAAIGGSGVGEAEAAAAKCAGERSWRFGYNKHITKLVRLSCESPAAGLGSAKAGLGWMYENMVYHSPDQTLRGPFGATVDKVTGSFETGAVRGGKQSPPPGYRVPYDAGWHPSRPRPPPTGPSDCLSGKALKAQAAEWAAGGIIEPDAAEALCWLSDHFDKGESLQDVYVVMIGAGSAMGPFPKLMEMGATVVAIDIPGAWGKGGPRPASAVWRRLCDTARGSAGSLVFPLSKPQSQCATDEELYEAAGCDLMKQPGEIANWLCEWQKTLPDSAKVMIGNYTYLDGELHVKLALCADHCTQR
;
A
#
# COMPACT_ATOMS: atom_id res chain seq x y z
N GLY A 1 3.84 1.19 24.65
CA GLY A 1 3.25 1.34 26.00
C GLY A 1 4.34 1.07 27.02
N ILE A 2 4.43 1.85 28.10
CA ILE A 2 5.66 2.03 28.90
C ILE A 2 6.33 0.68 29.29
N THR A 3 5.58 -0.35 29.66
CA THR A 3 6.13 -1.68 30.00
C THR A 3 6.65 -2.47 28.80
N GLY A 4 6.03 -2.31 27.63
CA GLY A 4 6.37 -3.06 26.41
C GLY A 4 7.58 -2.54 25.64
N GLU A 5 8.03 -1.31 25.88
CA GLU A 5 9.24 -0.74 25.25
C GLU A 5 10.43 -0.74 26.21
N VAL A 6 10.20 -0.55 27.51
CA VAL A 6 11.25 -0.50 28.54
C VAL A 6 11.84 -1.88 28.82
N LEU A 7 11.02 -2.93 28.89
CA LEU A 7 11.52 -4.29 29.17
C LEU A 7 12.38 -4.85 28.03
N PRO A 8 12.01 -4.71 26.73
CA PRO A 8 12.90 -5.10 25.64
C PRO A 8 14.18 -4.28 25.61
N LEU A 9 14.12 -2.97 25.88
CA LEU A 9 15.32 -2.13 25.91
C LEU A 9 16.28 -2.54 27.04
N LEU A 10 15.76 -2.86 28.23
CA LEU A 10 16.56 -3.41 29.34
C LEU A 10 17.17 -4.78 28.99
N ALA A 11 16.41 -5.65 28.33
CA ALA A 11 16.89 -6.95 27.88
C ALA A 11 18.01 -6.81 26.83
N CYS A 12 17.85 -5.92 25.85
CA CYS A 12 18.88 -5.62 24.86
C CYS A 12 20.14 -5.01 25.51
N LEU A 13 20.00 -4.15 26.53
CA LEU A 13 21.14 -3.57 27.26
C LEU A 13 21.88 -4.58 28.16
N ALA A 14 21.36 -5.79 28.32
CA ALA A 14 22.04 -6.91 28.94
C ALA A 14 22.83 -7.77 27.93
N ASP A 15 22.59 -7.60 26.63
CA ASP A 15 23.36 -8.24 25.56
C ASP A 15 24.72 -7.52 25.37
N PRO A 16 25.86 -8.21 25.54
CA PRO A 16 27.18 -7.61 25.39
C PRO A 16 27.45 -7.06 23.99
N SER A 17 26.89 -7.66 22.95
CA SER A 17 27.06 -7.25 21.55
C SER A 17 26.34 -5.92 21.28
N PHE A 18 25.13 -5.76 21.80
CA PHE A 18 24.36 -4.54 21.70
C PHE A 18 24.96 -3.41 22.54
N ALA A 19 25.42 -3.72 23.76
CA ALA A 19 26.12 -2.76 24.60
C ALA A 19 27.43 -2.27 23.96
N SER A 20 28.18 -3.16 23.30
CA SER A 20 29.39 -2.82 22.56
C SER A 20 29.10 -1.96 21.32
N ALA A 21 28.02 -2.25 20.59
CA ALA A 21 27.62 -1.49 19.40
C ALA A 21 27.19 -0.05 19.72
N LEU A 22 26.61 0.18 20.89
CA LEU A 22 26.25 1.53 21.37
C LEU A 22 27.46 2.39 21.73
N GLY A 23 28.56 1.77 22.17
CA GLY A 23 29.84 2.41 22.45
C GLY A 23 29.86 3.35 23.67
N GLY A 24 31.02 3.45 24.32
CA GLY A 24 31.29 4.43 25.37
C GLY A 24 30.33 4.38 26.56
N PHE A 25 29.90 5.56 27.03
CA PHE A 25 29.01 5.72 28.20
C PHE A 25 27.51 5.54 27.90
N ALA A 26 27.13 5.37 26.63
CA ALA A 26 25.72 5.33 26.22
C ALA A 26 24.90 4.22 26.91
N PRO A 27 25.40 2.97 27.07
CA PRO A 27 24.65 1.93 27.78
C PRO A 27 24.39 2.28 29.26
N LEU A 28 25.36 2.93 29.91
CA LEU A 28 25.25 3.36 31.31
C LEU A 28 24.25 4.52 31.45
N LEU A 29 24.27 5.47 30.51
CA LEU A 29 23.35 6.60 30.50
C LEU A 29 21.90 6.15 30.30
N ILE A 30 21.65 5.23 29.36
CA ILE A 30 20.32 4.68 29.11
C ILE A 30 19.83 3.89 30.32
N LYS A 31 20.67 3.05 30.94
CA LYS A 31 20.32 2.37 32.21
C LYS A 31 19.97 3.36 33.31
N ALA A 32 20.75 4.43 33.48
CA ALA A 32 20.48 5.48 34.45
C ALA A 32 19.16 6.21 34.19
N MET A 33 18.84 6.53 32.93
CA MET A 33 17.56 7.15 32.57
C MET A 33 16.36 6.25 32.87
N LEU A 34 16.49 4.94 32.65
CA LEU A 34 15.44 3.97 32.96
C LEU A 34 15.22 3.82 34.48
N VAL A 35 16.30 3.88 35.28
CA VAL A 35 16.23 3.89 36.75
C VAL A 35 15.63 5.19 37.30
N LEU A 36 15.90 6.34 36.65
CA LEU A 36 15.34 7.63 37.04
C LEU A 36 13.84 7.76 36.73
N TYR A 37 13.28 6.85 35.94
CA TYR A 37 11.87 6.86 35.51
C TYR A 37 11.03 5.74 36.14
N VAL A 38 11.40 5.30 37.35
CA VAL A 38 10.67 4.33 38.18
C VAL A 38 9.35 4.94 38.68
N PRO A 39 8.28 4.13 38.90
CA PRO A 39 7.05 4.61 39.52
C PRO A 39 7.31 5.44 40.80
N ALA A 40 6.64 6.59 40.92
CA ALA A 40 6.82 7.62 41.94
C ALA A 40 8.10 8.47 41.87
N SER A 41 8.94 8.32 40.83
CA SER A 41 10.07 9.23 40.62
C SER A 41 9.60 10.68 40.39
N PRO A 42 10.41 11.69 40.81
CA PRO A 42 10.11 13.10 40.58
C PRO A 42 9.87 13.45 39.11
N PHE A 43 10.59 12.80 38.19
CA PHE A 43 10.44 13.00 36.74
C PHE A 43 9.12 12.46 36.20
N MET A 44 8.71 11.26 36.61
CA MET A 44 7.41 10.70 36.22
C MET A 44 6.26 11.54 36.81
N TYR A 45 6.38 11.97 38.07
CA TYR A 45 5.40 12.84 38.72
C TYR A 45 5.27 14.19 37.98
N MET A 46 6.39 14.83 37.64
CA MET A 46 6.38 16.07 36.85
C MET A 46 5.76 15.88 35.46
N ASN A 47 6.04 14.76 34.78
CA ASN A 47 5.42 14.48 33.48
C ASN A 47 3.91 14.24 33.63
N MET A 48 3.47 13.54 34.68
CA MET A 48 2.05 13.39 35.01
C MET A 48 1.37 14.73 35.29
N VAL A 49 2.01 15.62 36.05
CA VAL A 49 1.51 16.99 36.32
C VAL A 49 1.43 17.80 35.02
N LYS A 50 2.43 17.72 34.14
CA LYS A 50 2.44 18.39 32.83
C LYS A 50 1.31 17.86 31.93
N ASN A 51 1.12 16.55 31.88
CA ASN A 51 0.03 15.92 31.14
C ASN A 51 -1.34 16.30 31.71
N ARG A 52 -1.47 16.41 33.04
CA ARG A 52 -2.70 16.83 33.72
C ARG A 52 -3.02 18.30 33.46
N LYS A 53 -2.02 19.19 33.48
CA LYS A 53 -2.16 20.60 33.04
C LYS A 53 -2.55 20.70 31.57
N GLY A 54 -1.94 19.90 30.69
CA GLY A 54 -2.30 19.82 29.27
C GLY A 54 -3.73 19.32 29.03
N ALA A 55 -4.17 18.30 29.80
CA ALA A 55 -5.53 17.79 29.77
C ALA A 55 -6.54 18.84 30.27
N PHE A 56 -6.22 19.57 31.34
CA PHE A 56 -7.02 20.70 31.82
C PHE A 56 -7.13 21.81 30.75
N LYS A 57 -6.02 22.20 30.11
CA LYS A 57 -6.02 23.18 29.02
C LYS A 57 -6.89 22.73 27.84
N LYS A 58 -6.86 21.45 27.48
CA LYS A 58 -7.73 20.86 26.45
C LYS A 58 -9.21 20.84 26.85
N ARG A 59 -9.51 20.66 28.14
CA ARG A 59 -10.87 20.62 28.68
C ARG A 59 -11.57 21.99 28.64
N PHE A 60 -10.81 23.08 28.70
CA PHE A 60 -11.30 24.45 28.59
C PHE A 60 -11.01 25.10 27.21
N ALA A 61 -10.47 24.33 26.26
CA ALA A 61 -10.36 24.79 24.89
C ALA A 61 -11.75 24.87 24.26
N LYS A 62 -11.94 25.79 23.29
CA LYS A 62 -13.16 25.80 22.48
C LYS A 62 -13.41 24.38 21.94
N PRO A 63 -14.67 23.89 21.96
CA PRO A 63 -14.98 22.60 21.38
C PRO A 63 -14.39 22.54 19.98
N PRO A 64 -13.70 21.45 19.61
CA PRO A 64 -13.26 21.30 18.24
C PRO A 64 -14.48 21.47 17.32
N PRO A 65 -14.29 22.04 16.12
CA PRO A 65 -15.36 22.08 15.13
C PRO A 65 -15.95 20.67 14.99
N PRO A 66 -17.27 20.56 14.73
CA PRO A 66 -17.90 19.26 14.56
C PRO A 66 -17.10 18.45 13.53
N PRO A 67 -16.88 17.15 13.77
CA PRO A 67 -16.11 16.32 12.85
C PRO A 67 -16.71 16.45 11.45
N LYS A 68 -15.85 16.69 10.45
CA LYS A 68 -16.29 16.73 9.06
C LYS A 68 -17.01 15.41 8.75
N ALA A 69 -18.13 15.49 8.03
CA ALA A 69 -18.83 14.29 7.59
C ALA A 69 -17.83 13.36 6.87
N PRO A 70 -17.88 12.04 7.13
CA PRO A 70 -16.99 11.11 6.46
C PRO A 70 -17.24 11.16 4.96
N VAL A 71 -16.16 11.06 4.19
CA VAL A 71 -16.19 10.96 2.73
C VAL A 71 -15.37 9.73 2.36
N GLY A 72 -15.91 8.92 1.45
CA GLY A 72 -15.29 7.70 0.99
C GLY A 72 -15.65 6.46 1.81
N ALA A 73 -14.78 5.46 1.71
CA ALA A 73 -14.88 4.22 2.48
C ALA A 73 -14.64 4.47 3.98
N GLU A 74 -15.50 3.91 4.80
CA GLU A 74 -15.49 4.11 6.24
C GLU A 74 -15.93 2.85 7.00
N PHE A 75 -15.40 2.69 8.21
CA PHE A 75 -15.81 1.62 9.11
C PHE A 75 -17.25 1.80 9.59
N PRO A 76 -18.00 0.70 9.82
CA PRO A 76 -19.34 0.79 10.37
C PRO A 76 -19.33 1.43 11.76
N GLU A 77 -20.41 2.14 12.06
CA GLU A 77 -20.68 2.62 13.41
C GLU A 77 -21.07 1.45 14.32
N ASP A 78 -20.53 1.45 15.54
CA ASP A 78 -20.94 0.58 16.62
C ASP A 78 -22.18 1.14 17.33
N SER A 79 -22.73 0.37 18.26
CA SER A 79 -23.92 0.75 19.03
C SER A 79 -23.73 1.99 19.92
N LYS A 80 -22.50 2.48 20.07
CA LYS A 80 -22.14 3.69 20.82
C LYS A 80 -21.78 4.86 19.89
N GLY A 81 -21.94 4.70 18.57
CA GLY A 81 -21.58 5.69 17.56
C GLY A 81 -20.07 5.79 17.28
N GLY A 82 -19.26 4.86 17.79
CA GLY A 82 -17.84 4.76 17.49
C GLY A 82 -17.59 3.93 16.23
N ARG A 83 -16.38 3.99 15.67
CA ARG A 83 -15.98 3.17 14.50
C ARG A 83 -14.82 2.26 14.87
N SER A 84 -15.14 1.13 15.50
CA SER A 84 -14.13 0.20 16.00
C SER A 84 -13.56 -0.66 14.88
N THR A 85 -12.30 -0.42 14.54
CA THR A 85 -11.55 -1.25 13.58
C THR A 85 -11.29 -2.67 14.10
N SER A 86 -11.18 -2.83 15.43
CA SER A 86 -11.00 -4.16 16.05
C SER A 86 -12.25 -5.01 15.95
N GLU A 87 -13.43 -4.40 16.18
CA GLU A 87 -14.70 -5.14 16.05
C GLU A 87 -15.00 -5.48 14.59
N ALA A 88 -14.75 -4.55 13.67
CA ALA A 88 -14.89 -4.81 12.24
C ALA A 88 -13.95 -5.93 11.78
N GLY A 89 -12.66 -5.85 12.14
CA GLY A 89 -11.69 -6.91 11.83
C GLY A 89 -12.12 -8.27 12.39
N LYS A 90 -12.52 -8.34 13.65
CA LYS A 90 -13.00 -9.58 14.28
C LYS A 90 -14.16 -10.22 13.52
N LYS A 91 -15.14 -9.42 13.09
CA LYS A 91 -16.30 -9.90 12.32
C LYS A 91 -15.90 -10.35 10.91
N ALA A 92 -15.06 -9.59 10.22
CA ALA A 92 -14.54 -9.97 8.90
C ALA A 92 -13.76 -11.29 8.95
N PHE A 93 -12.87 -11.47 9.94
CA PHE A 93 -12.12 -12.71 10.13
C PHE A 93 -13.04 -13.88 10.53
N ALA A 94 -14.05 -13.65 11.37
CA ALA A 94 -15.03 -14.68 11.69
C ALA A 94 -15.81 -15.14 10.46
N ALA A 95 -16.24 -14.21 9.59
CA ALA A 95 -16.88 -14.52 8.31
C ALA A 95 -15.95 -15.32 7.39
N ALA A 96 -14.68 -14.90 7.26
CA ALA A 96 -13.69 -15.61 6.46
C ALA A 96 -13.44 -17.05 6.97
N ILE A 97 -13.37 -17.24 8.29
CA ILE A 97 -13.20 -18.57 8.88
C ILE A 97 -14.42 -19.46 8.53
N GLY A 98 -15.63 -18.95 8.74
CA GLY A 98 -16.88 -19.67 8.43
C GLY A 98 -17.02 -20.01 6.95
N GLY A 99 -16.54 -19.16 6.06
CA GLY A 99 -16.58 -19.36 4.61
C GLY A 99 -15.67 -20.46 4.06
N SER A 100 -14.77 -21.03 4.87
CA SER A 100 -13.89 -22.11 4.41
C SER A 100 -14.62 -23.41 4.05
N GLY A 101 -15.82 -23.64 4.58
CA GLY A 101 -16.59 -24.87 4.35
C GLY A 101 -16.00 -26.13 4.98
N VAL A 102 -14.93 -26.01 5.78
CA VAL A 102 -14.32 -27.13 6.53
C VAL A 102 -15.19 -27.46 7.76
N GLY A 103 -15.32 -28.73 8.15
CA GLY A 103 -16.27 -29.16 9.19
C GLY A 103 -16.11 -28.47 10.56
N GLU A 104 -14.92 -27.99 10.91
CA GLU A 104 -14.67 -27.23 12.16
C GLU A 104 -14.75 -25.70 12.01
N ALA A 105 -15.06 -25.19 10.80
CA ALA A 105 -15.07 -23.77 10.47
C ALA A 105 -16.08 -22.98 11.31
N GLU A 106 -17.30 -23.49 11.45
CA GLU A 106 -18.37 -22.80 12.18
C GLU A 106 -17.99 -22.60 13.66
N ALA A 107 -17.49 -23.66 14.31
CA ALA A 107 -17.01 -23.59 15.69
C ALA A 107 -15.81 -22.64 15.84
N ALA A 108 -14.89 -22.62 14.87
CA ALA A 108 -13.77 -21.69 14.87
C ALA A 108 -14.21 -20.23 14.65
N ALA A 109 -15.19 -19.99 13.77
CA ALA A 109 -15.77 -18.68 13.51
C ALA A 109 -16.47 -18.13 14.76
N ALA A 110 -17.26 -18.96 15.45
CA ALA A 110 -17.91 -18.59 16.71
C ALA A 110 -16.88 -18.21 17.79
N LYS A 111 -15.77 -18.96 17.90
CA LYS A 111 -14.66 -18.62 18.82
C LYS A 111 -13.98 -17.30 18.44
N CYS A 112 -13.80 -17.01 17.16
CA CYS A 112 -13.26 -15.74 16.67
C CYS A 112 -14.19 -14.57 17.02
N ALA A 113 -15.48 -14.69 16.71
CA ALA A 113 -16.49 -13.67 17.02
C ALA A 113 -16.61 -13.39 18.54
N GLY A 114 -16.44 -14.41 19.36
CA GLY A 114 -16.46 -14.33 20.83
C GLY A 114 -15.18 -13.78 21.47
N GLU A 115 -14.13 -13.48 20.71
CA GLU A 115 -12.87 -12.94 21.25
C GLU A 115 -13.08 -11.56 21.87
N ARG A 116 -12.85 -11.45 23.19
CA ARG A 116 -13.04 -10.22 23.97
C ARG A 116 -11.84 -9.29 23.90
N SER A 117 -10.65 -9.84 23.66
CA SER A 117 -9.39 -9.10 23.67
C SER A 117 -8.71 -9.20 22.31
N TRP A 118 -9.38 -8.70 21.27
CA TRP A 118 -8.92 -8.82 19.88
C TRP A 118 -7.46 -8.40 19.70
N ARG A 119 -7.06 -7.27 20.28
CA ARG A 119 -5.69 -6.73 20.21
C ARG A 119 -4.60 -7.73 20.61
N PHE A 120 -4.89 -8.64 21.53
CA PHE A 120 -3.92 -9.62 22.03
C PHE A 120 -4.24 -11.05 21.60
N GLY A 121 -5.47 -11.33 21.17
CA GLY A 121 -5.97 -12.66 20.83
C GLY A 121 -6.16 -12.92 19.34
N TYR A 122 -5.93 -11.96 18.45
CA TYR A 122 -6.20 -12.14 17.01
C TYR A 122 -5.30 -13.20 16.35
N ASN A 123 -4.06 -13.34 16.81
CA ASN A 123 -3.04 -14.19 16.17
C ASN A 123 -3.51 -15.65 16.00
N LYS A 124 -4.07 -16.26 17.05
CA LYS A 124 -4.57 -17.65 17.01
C LYS A 124 -5.71 -17.83 16.01
N HIS A 125 -6.54 -16.81 15.82
CA HIS A 125 -7.67 -16.85 14.87
C HIS A 125 -7.18 -16.69 13.44
N ILE A 126 -6.20 -15.81 13.19
CA ILE A 126 -5.57 -15.69 11.86
C ILE A 126 -4.82 -16.98 11.51
N THR A 127 -4.05 -17.56 12.43
CA THR A 127 -3.38 -18.86 12.19
C THR A 127 -4.40 -19.96 11.89
N LYS A 128 -5.55 -19.96 12.58
CA LYS A 128 -6.62 -20.91 12.32
C LYS A 128 -7.25 -20.69 10.94
N LEU A 129 -7.54 -19.45 10.56
CA LEU A 129 -8.01 -19.10 9.22
C LEU A 129 -7.07 -19.66 8.15
N VAL A 130 -5.78 -19.34 8.23
CA VAL A 130 -4.78 -19.80 7.24
C VAL A 130 -4.75 -21.32 7.16
N ARG A 131 -4.74 -22.02 8.31
CA ARG A 131 -4.78 -23.50 8.32
C ARG A 131 -5.99 -24.04 7.57
N LEU A 132 -7.19 -23.54 7.87
CA LEU A 132 -8.43 -23.97 7.22
C LEU A 132 -8.43 -23.66 5.73
N SER A 133 -7.90 -22.50 5.34
CA SER A 133 -7.77 -22.09 3.93
C SER A 133 -6.79 -22.99 3.16
N CYS A 134 -5.80 -23.60 3.81
CA CYS A 134 -4.84 -24.52 3.19
C CYS A 134 -5.38 -25.94 2.98
N GLU A 135 -6.54 -26.30 3.53
CA GLU A 135 -7.11 -27.66 3.38
C GLU A 135 -7.49 -27.97 1.92
N SER A 136 -7.92 -26.95 1.15
CA SER A 136 -8.18 -27.09 -0.28
C SER A 136 -8.24 -25.73 -0.99
N PRO A 137 -8.05 -25.67 -2.32
CA PRO A 137 -8.27 -24.45 -3.09
C PRO A 137 -9.68 -23.86 -2.90
N ALA A 138 -10.70 -24.72 -2.77
CA ALA A 138 -12.07 -24.29 -2.54
C ALA A 138 -12.24 -23.64 -1.15
N ALA A 139 -11.59 -24.19 -0.11
CA ALA A 139 -11.61 -23.60 1.23
C ALA A 139 -10.91 -22.24 1.28
N GLY A 140 -9.74 -22.12 0.63
CA GLY A 140 -9.04 -20.84 0.51
C GLY A 140 -9.87 -19.78 -0.19
N LEU A 141 -10.46 -20.11 -1.34
CA LEU A 141 -11.31 -19.20 -2.09
C LEU A 141 -12.60 -18.84 -1.34
N GLY A 142 -13.23 -19.82 -0.69
CA GLY A 142 -14.45 -19.62 0.11
C GLY A 142 -14.20 -18.68 1.29
N SER A 143 -13.09 -18.87 2.01
CA SER A 143 -12.66 -17.97 3.08
C SER A 143 -12.44 -16.54 2.61
N ALA A 144 -11.70 -16.35 1.51
CA ALA A 144 -11.44 -15.03 0.96
C ALA A 144 -12.75 -14.34 0.57
N LYS A 145 -13.61 -15.03 -0.19
CA LYS A 145 -14.92 -14.52 -0.64
C LYS A 145 -15.82 -14.12 0.53
N ALA A 146 -15.92 -14.94 1.57
CA ALA A 146 -16.77 -14.64 2.72
C ALA A 146 -16.26 -13.45 3.55
N GLY A 147 -14.94 -13.34 3.75
CA GLY A 147 -14.34 -12.20 4.42
C GLY A 147 -14.54 -10.88 3.66
N LEU A 148 -14.27 -10.89 2.35
CA LEU A 148 -14.50 -9.75 1.45
C LEU A 148 -15.99 -9.39 1.35
N GLY A 149 -16.87 -10.38 1.22
CA GLY A 149 -18.31 -10.19 1.21
C GLY A 149 -18.80 -9.46 2.47
N TRP A 150 -18.32 -9.88 3.64
CA TRP A 150 -18.64 -9.19 4.89
C TRP A 150 -18.20 -7.72 4.86
N MET A 151 -17.00 -7.43 4.33
CA MET A 151 -16.50 -6.06 4.21
C MET A 151 -17.40 -5.22 3.28
N TYR A 152 -17.80 -5.75 2.12
CA TYR A 152 -18.69 -5.07 1.18
C TYR A 152 -20.08 -4.79 1.78
N GLU A 153 -20.61 -5.71 2.58
CA GLU A 153 -21.92 -5.60 3.21
C GLU A 153 -21.94 -4.65 4.41
N ASN A 154 -20.81 -4.48 5.11
CA ASN A 154 -20.80 -3.83 6.42
C ASN A 154 -19.96 -2.55 6.47
N MET A 155 -18.92 -2.41 5.63
CA MET A 155 -18.26 -1.12 5.47
C MET A 155 -19.23 -0.13 4.85
N VAL A 156 -19.02 1.16 5.09
CA VAL A 156 -19.91 2.23 4.64
C VAL A 156 -19.21 3.05 3.58
N TYR A 157 -19.94 3.47 2.56
CA TYR A 157 -19.48 4.44 1.58
C TYR A 157 -20.28 5.74 1.70
N HIS A 158 -19.58 6.86 1.57
CA HIS A 158 -20.14 8.20 1.49
C HIS A 158 -19.57 8.90 0.25
N SER A 159 -20.41 9.29 -0.71
CA SER A 159 -19.92 9.99 -1.89
C SER A 159 -19.32 11.37 -1.53
N PRO A 160 -18.40 11.91 -2.37
CA PRO A 160 -17.82 13.23 -2.16
C PRO A 160 -18.85 14.37 -2.01
N ASP A 161 -19.95 14.31 -2.75
CA ASP A 161 -21.07 15.25 -2.71
C ASP A 161 -22.09 14.95 -1.59
N GLN A 162 -21.88 13.87 -0.84
CA GLN A 162 -22.74 13.38 0.25
C GLN A 162 -24.16 12.95 -0.17
N THR A 163 -24.43 12.78 -1.46
CA THR A 163 -25.75 12.35 -1.96
C THR A 163 -25.99 10.84 -1.82
N LEU A 164 -24.91 10.04 -1.83
CA LEU A 164 -24.96 8.60 -1.66
C LEU A 164 -24.33 8.21 -0.32
N ARG A 165 -25.08 7.43 0.47
CA ARG A 165 -24.63 6.86 1.74
C ARG A 165 -25.24 5.49 1.97
N GLY A 166 -24.43 4.51 2.36
CA GLY A 166 -24.92 3.19 2.74
C GLY A 166 -23.82 2.14 2.79
N PRO A 167 -24.18 0.85 2.90
CA PRO A 167 -23.25 -0.26 2.74
C PRO A 167 -22.40 -0.11 1.48
N PHE A 168 -21.09 -0.36 1.59
CA PHE A 168 -20.10 -0.06 0.57
C PHE A 168 -20.50 -0.69 -0.77
N GLY A 169 -20.68 -2.01 -0.79
CA GLY A 169 -21.03 -2.76 -2.01
C GLY A 169 -22.38 -2.39 -2.63
N ALA A 170 -23.35 -1.95 -1.82
CA ALA A 170 -24.68 -1.56 -2.32
C ALA A 170 -24.75 -0.09 -2.76
N THR A 171 -23.68 0.68 -2.58
CA THR A 171 -23.69 2.14 -2.74
C THR A 171 -22.65 2.63 -3.73
N VAL A 172 -21.43 2.09 -3.70
CA VAL A 172 -20.33 2.58 -4.54
C VAL A 172 -20.63 2.49 -6.04
N ASP A 173 -21.32 1.42 -6.48
CA ASP A 173 -21.71 1.22 -7.87
C ASP A 173 -22.76 2.20 -8.39
N LYS A 174 -23.41 2.96 -7.51
CA LYS A 174 -24.39 4.00 -7.89
C LYS A 174 -23.72 5.30 -8.33
N VAL A 175 -22.41 5.42 -8.13
CA VAL A 175 -21.63 6.57 -8.61
C VAL A 175 -21.59 6.53 -10.13
N THR A 176 -22.06 7.60 -10.77
CA THR A 176 -22.07 7.76 -12.24
C THR A 176 -20.94 8.65 -12.76
N GLY A 177 -20.24 9.35 -11.86
CA GLY A 177 -19.10 10.20 -12.21
C GLY A 177 -17.93 9.40 -12.77
N SER A 178 -17.00 10.11 -13.41
CA SER A 178 -15.76 9.59 -13.97
C SER A 178 -14.70 10.70 -14.02
N PHE A 179 -13.54 10.40 -14.62
CA PHE A 179 -12.44 11.34 -14.80
C PHE A 179 -12.19 11.63 -16.28
N GLU A 180 -11.55 12.77 -16.53
CA GLU A 180 -10.93 13.05 -17.82
C GLU A 180 -9.62 12.24 -17.94
N THR A 181 -9.11 12.07 -19.16
CA THR A 181 -7.90 11.28 -19.39
C THR A 181 -6.72 12.15 -19.79
N GLY A 182 -5.62 12.01 -19.05
CA GLY A 182 -4.31 12.53 -19.40
C GLY A 182 -3.42 11.45 -20.00
N ALA A 183 -2.57 11.82 -20.95
CA ALA A 183 -1.56 10.95 -21.52
C ALA A 183 -0.22 11.67 -21.73
N VAL A 184 0.87 10.94 -21.49
CA VAL A 184 2.25 11.34 -21.79
C VAL A 184 2.93 10.19 -22.52
N ARG A 185 3.30 10.40 -23.78
CA ARG A 185 4.03 9.40 -24.57
C ARG A 185 5.52 9.42 -24.24
N GLY A 186 6.13 8.25 -24.26
CA GLY A 186 7.58 8.11 -24.16
C GLY A 186 8.30 8.80 -25.30
N GLY A 187 9.41 9.47 -25.00
CA GLY A 187 10.24 10.17 -25.97
C GLY A 187 11.24 9.27 -26.69
N LYS A 188 11.44 8.03 -26.23
CA LYS A 188 12.37 7.07 -26.86
C LYS A 188 11.61 6.08 -27.74
N GLN A 189 12.15 5.80 -28.92
CA GLN A 189 11.51 4.93 -29.92
C GLN A 189 11.47 3.45 -29.54
N SER A 190 12.41 2.95 -28.73
CA SER A 190 12.43 1.54 -28.31
C SER A 190 13.16 1.37 -26.97
N PRO A 191 12.78 0.37 -26.17
CA PRO A 191 13.55 -0.05 -24.99
C PRO A 191 14.99 -0.40 -25.39
N PRO A 192 15.98 -0.17 -24.51
CA PRO A 192 17.33 -0.64 -24.76
C PRO A 192 17.35 -2.17 -24.90
N PRO A 193 18.21 -2.73 -25.78
CA PRO A 193 18.31 -4.18 -25.92
C PRO A 193 18.85 -4.83 -24.63
N GLY A 194 18.25 -5.98 -24.28
CA GLY A 194 18.63 -6.80 -23.14
C GLY A 194 18.09 -6.30 -21.79
N TYR A 195 17.67 -7.24 -20.94
CA TYR A 195 17.19 -6.94 -19.59
C TYR A 195 18.35 -6.84 -18.59
N ARG A 196 18.32 -5.80 -17.75
CA ARG A 196 19.36 -5.50 -16.76
C ARG A 196 18.79 -5.34 -15.35
N VAL A 197 19.47 -5.92 -14.38
CA VAL A 197 19.16 -5.83 -12.94
C VAL A 197 20.38 -5.29 -12.20
N PRO A 198 20.28 -4.14 -11.51
CA PRO A 198 21.37 -3.67 -10.64
C PRO A 198 21.77 -4.73 -9.62
N TYR A 199 23.07 -4.95 -9.44
CA TYR A 199 23.58 -5.99 -8.55
C TYR A 199 24.84 -5.53 -7.82
N ASP A 200 24.92 -5.86 -6.53
CA ASP A 200 26.09 -5.56 -5.68
C ASP A 200 26.51 -4.07 -5.71
N ALA A 201 25.50 -3.19 -5.71
CA ALA A 201 25.64 -1.73 -5.71
C ALA A 201 24.66 -1.09 -4.71
N GLY A 202 24.95 0.13 -4.26
CA GLY A 202 24.11 0.88 -3.31
C GLY A 202 24.39 0.62 -1.83
N TRP A 203 23.45 1.04 -0.99
CA TRP A 203 23.63 1.07 0.46
C TRP A 203 23.59 -0.34 1.06
N HIS A 204 24.71 -0.78 1.63
CA HIS A 204 24.79 -1.93 2.53
C HIS A 204 25.25 -1.43 3.90
N PRO A 205 24.60 -1.80 5.01
CA PRO A 205 24.88 -1.24 6.34
C PRO A 205 26.34 -1.40 6.77
N SER A 206 27.04 -2.44 6.30
CA SER A 206 28.45 -2.68 6.61
C SER A 206 29.42 -2.46 5.44
N ARG A 207 28.92 -2.23 4.22
CA ARG A 207 29.75 -2.09 3.00
C ARG A 207 29.07 -1.16 1.98
N PRO A 208 28.89 0.13 2.31
CA PRO A 208 28.20 1.04 1.41
C PRO A 208 28.95 1.11 0.08
N ARG A 209 28.23 0.86 -1.00
CA ARG A 209 28.73 1.01 -2.36
C ARG A 209 28.05 2.21 -3.02
N PRO A 210 28.70 2.84 -4.01
CA PRO A 210 28.02 3.85 -4.81
C PRO A 210 26.78 3.25 -5.46
N PRO A 211 25.73 4.05 -5.72
CA PRO A 211 24.62 3.64 -6.56
C PRO A 211 25.14 3.14 -7.92
N PRO A 212 24.40 2.24 -8.60
CA PRO A 212 24.75 1.79 -9.95
C PRO A 212 24.99 2.99 -10.88
N THR A 213 26.16 3.05 -11.51
CA THR A 213 26.59 4.14 -12.38
C THR A 213 26.42 3.80 -13.86
N GLY A 214 26.28 2.51 -14.19
CA GLY A 214 26.11 2.07 -15.56
C GLY A 214 25.97 0.55 -15.71
N PRO A 215 26.02 0.04 -16.95
CA PRO A 215 25.78 -1.37 -17.26
C PRO A 215 26.72 -2.37 -16.56
N SER A 216 27.91 -1.93 -16.13
CA SER A 216 28.87 -2.75 -15.39
C SER A 216 28.42 -3.10 -13.98
N ASP A 217 27.52 -2.30 -13.40
CA ASP A 217 26.96 -2.49 -12.05
C ASP A 217 25.64 -3.29 -12.09
N CYS A 218 25.39 -3.96 -13.21
CA CYS A 218 24.16 -4.71 -13.47
C CYS A 218 24.47 -6.13 -13.96
N LEU A 219 23.61 -7.07 -13.58
CA LEU A 219 23.51 -8.39 -14.20
C LEU A 219 22.67 -8.31 -15.48
N SER A 220 23.07 -9.07 -16.50
CA SER A 220 22.32 -9.22 -17.75
C SER A 220 22.64 -10.54 -18.45
N GLY A 221 21.76 -10.99 -19.35
CA GLY A 221 21.98 -12.17 -20.18
C GLY A 221 22.36 -13.41 -19.35
N LYS A 222 23.40 -14.13 -19.77
CA LYS A 222 23.86 -15.35 -19.09
C LYS A 222 24.21 -15.15 -17.61
N ALA A 223 24.81 -14.02 -17.24
CA ALA A 223 25.20 -13.74 -15.86
C ALA A 223 23.97 -13.56 -14.96
N LEU A 224 22.93 -12.88 -15.46
CA LEU A 224 21.67 -12.75 -14.74
C LEU A 224 20.99 -14.12 -14.54
N LYS A 225 20.95 -14.95 -15.59
CA LYS A 225 20.33 -16.29 -15.51
C LYS A 225 21.07 -17.21 -14.53
N ALA A 226 22.39 -17.18 -14.56
CA ALA A 226 23.20 -17.93 -13.59
C ALA A 226 22.90 -17.47 -12.16
N GLN A 227 22.87 -16.15 -11.92
CA GLN A 227 22.56 -15.61 -10.60
C GLN A 227 21.12 -15.94 -10.14
N ALA A 228 20.14 -15.90 -11.05
CA ALA A 228 18.76 -16.26 -10.75
C ALA A 228 18.65 -17.73 -10.32
N ALA A 229 19.37 -18.63 -10.99
CA ALA A 229 19.43 -20.05 -10.62
C ALA A 229 20.08 -20.25 -9.23
N GLU A 230 21.16 -19.53 -8.93
CA GLU A 230 21.78 -19.54 -7.61
C GLU A 230 20.83 -19.04 -6.52
N TRP A 231 20.10 -17.95 -6.77
CA TRP A 231 19.13 -17.41 -5.82
C TRP A 231 17.98 -18.38 -5.56
N ALA A 232 17.45 -19.04 -6.60
CA ALA A 232 16.41 -20.05 -6.43
C ALA A 232 16.91 -21.27 -5.66
N ALA A 233 18.09 -21.79 -6.01
CA ALA A 233 18.70 -22.93 -5.31
C ALA A 233 19.01 -22.62 -3.84
N GLY A 234 19.35 -21.36 -3.53
CA GLY A 234 19.58 -20.88 -2.17
C GLY A 234 18.32 -20.49 -1.39
N GLY A 235 17.12 -20.56 -1.99
CA GLY A 235 15.86 -20.14 -1.36
C GLY A 235 15.75 -18.62 -1.14
N ILE A 236 16.49 -17.81 -1.89
CA ILE A 236 16.47 -16.34 -1.82
C ILE A 236 15.29 -15.78 -2.60
N ILE A 237 14.97 -16.39 -3.74
CA ILE A 237 13.76 -16.12 -4.53
C ILE A 237 13.03 -17.43 -4.82
N GLU A 238 11.74 -17.33 -5.13
CA GLU A 238 10.93 -18.47 -5.55
C GLU A 238 11.41 -18.98 -6.94
N PRO A 239 11.32 -20.29 -7.22
CA PRO A 239 11.77 -20.84 -8.50
C PRO A 239 11.11 -20.21 -9.74
N ASP A 240 9.81 -19.91 -9.66
CA ASP A 240 9.04 -19.26 -10.72
C ASP A 240 9.48 -17.79 -10.93
N ALA A 241 9.90 -17.08 -9.89
CA ALA A 241 10.51 -15.77 -10.01
C ALA A 241 11.85 -15.83 -10.79
N ALA A 242 12.66 -16.86 -10.55
CA ALA A 242 13.89 -17.08 -11.31
C ALA A 242 13.61 -17.42 -12.78
N GLU A 243 12.61 -18.27 -13.03
CA GLU A 243 12.14 -18.59 -14.39
C GLU A 243 11.64 -17.34 -15.11
N ALA A 244 10.86 -16.49 -14.43
CA ALA A 244 10.36 -15.23 -14.98
C ALA A 244 11.51 -14.26 -15.34
N LEU A 245 12.54 -14.16 -14.50
CA LEU A 245 13.75 -13.37 -14.80
C LEU A 245 14.49 -13.89 -16.04
N CYS A 246 14.60 -15.20 -16.18
CA CYS A 246 15.25 -15.83 -17.33
C CYS A 246 14.45 -15.59 -18.62
N TRP A 247 13.13 -15.78 -18.55
CA TRP A 247 12.20 -15.52 -19.65
C TRP A 247 12.27 -14.06 -20.09
N LEU A 248 12.24 -13.12 -19.14
CA LEU A 248 12.29 -11.69 -19.42
C LEU A 248 13.62 -11.28 -20.06
N SER A 249 14.74 -11.88 -19.61
CA SER A 249 16.03 -11.69 -20.27
C SER A 249 15.99 -12.15 -21.73
N ASP A 250 15.45 -13.34 -22.01
CA ASP A 250 15.33 -13.86 -23.38
C ASP A 250 14.40 -13.02 -24.26
N HIS A 251 13.30 -12.53 -23.70
CA HIS A 251 12.36 -11.64 -24.38
C HIS A 251 13.07 -10.41 -24.94
N PHE A 252 13.83 -9.71 -24.09
CA PHE A 252 14.54 -8.50 -24.49
C PHE A 252 15.80 -8.76 -25.31
N ASP A 253 16.47 -9.91 -25.15
CA ASP A 253 17.60 -10.30 -25.99
C ASP A 253 17.18 -10.55 -27.46
N LYS A 254 15.92 -10.94 -27.70
CA LYS A 254 15.32 -11.06 -29.04
C LYS A 254 14.93 -9.72 -29.67
N GLY A 255 15.04 -8.61 -28.92
CA GLY A 255 14.60 -7.29 -29.36
C GLY A 255 13.09 -7.06 -29.22
N GLU A 256 12.40 -7.89 -28.45
CA GLU A 256 10.98 -7.67 -28.14
C GLU A 256 10.82 -6.58 -27.06
N SER A 257 9.61 -6.02 -26.94
CA SER A 257 9.28 -4.97 -25.97
C SER A 257 7.98 -5.30 -25.24
N LEU A 258 7.59 -4.46 -24.28
CA LEU A 258 6.30 -4.57 -23.59
C LEU A 258 5.28 -3.53 -24.09
N GLN A 259 5.41 -3.03 -25.32
CA GLN A 259 4.54 -1.96 -25.85
C GLN A 259 3.06 -2.37 -25.99
N ASP A 260 2.76 -3.67 -26.10
CA ASP A 260 1.40 -4.26 -26.09
C ASP A 260 0.87 -4.53 -24.67
N VAL A 261 1.67 -4.23 -23.65
CA VAL A 261 1.34 -4.46 -22.24
C VAL A 261 0.92 -3.17 -21.57
N TYR A 262 -0.26 -3.24 -20.94
CA TYR A 262 -0.87 -2.16 -20.20
C TYR A 262 -0.94 -2.55 -18.71
N VAL A 263 -0.31 -1.76 -17.85
CA VAL A 263 -0.27 -2.02 -16.42
C VAL A 263 -1.04 -0.93 -15.69
N VAL A 264 -2.22 -1.27 -15.17
CA VAL A 264 -2.93 -0.42 -14.20
C VAL A 264 -2.16 -0.48 -12.88
N MET A 265 -1.58 0.65 -12.50
CA MET A 265 -0.79 0.78 -11.28
C MET A 265 -1.55 1.62 -10.26
N ILE A 266 -2.19 0.94 -9.32
CA ILE A 266 -2.82 1.58 -8.15
C ILE A 266 -1.69 1.89 -7.15
N GLY A 267 -1.37 3.17 -6.97
CA GLY A 267 -0.18 3.63 -6.25
C GLY A 267 1.06 3.76 -7.14
N ALA A 268 0.93 4.37 -8.32
CA ALA A 268 2.01 4.47 -9.31
C ALA A 268 3.29 5.17 -8.80
N GLY A 269 3.17 6.09 -7.86
CA GLY A 269 4.27 6.80 -7.22
C GLY A 269 4.83 6.12 -5.98
N SER A 270 4.37 4.91 -5.65
CA SER A 270 4.87 4.09 -4.54
C SER A 270 6.38 3.86 -4.65
N ALA A 271 7.06 3.86 -3.50
CA ALA A 271 8.51 3.68 -3.43
C ALA A 271 8.98 2.29 -3.91
N MET A 272 8.13 1.27 -3.77
CA MET A 272 8.45 -0.11 -4.18
C MET A 272 7.75 -0.53 -5.47
N GLY A 273 7.06 0.38 -6.17
CA GLY A 273 6.36 0.06 -7.41
C GLY A 273 7.32 -0.16 -8.60
N PRO A 274 6.99 -1.02 -9.57
CA PRO A 274 7.83 -1.30 -10.73
C PRO A 274 7.81 -0.20 -11.80
N PHE A 275 7.29 1.00 -11.49
CA PHE A 275 7.00 2.06 -12.46
C PHE A 275 8.21 2.42 -13.33
N PRO A 276 9.42 2.72 -12.79
CA PRO A 276 10.57 3.06 -13.63
C PRO A 276 10.96 1.92 -14.57
N LYS A 277 10.85 0.67 -14.12
CA LYS A 277 11.23 -0.49 -14.92
C LYS A 277 10.23 -0.75 -16.04
N LEU A 278 8.93 -0.60 -15.78
CA LEU A 278 7.88 -0.69 -16.80
C LEU A 278 8.05 0.38 -17.88
N MET A 279 8.36 1.62 -17.47
CA MET A 279 8.69 2.72 -18.38
C MET A 279 9.92 2.40 -19.24
N GLU A 280 10.99 1.89 -18.64
CA GLU A 280 12.21 1.44 -19.36
C GLU A 280 11.89 0.37 -20.41
N MET A 281 11.04 -0.59 -20.04
CA MET A 281 10.65 -1.76 -20.84
C MET A 281 9.62 -1.45 -21.95
N GLY A 282 9.15 -0.21 -22.04
CA GLY A 282 8.23 0.23 -23.10
C GLY A 282 6.76 -0.04 -22.80
N ALA A 283 6.40 -0.45 -21.58
CA ALA A 283 5.01 -0.69 -21.22
C ALA A 283 4.19 0.62 -21.16
N THR A 284 2.88 0.48 -21.31
CA THR A 284 1.95 1.57 -20.98
C THR A 284 1.50 1.41 -19.53
N VAL A 285 1.78 2.40 -18.68
CA VAL A 285 1.24 2.42 -17.31
C VAL A 285 0.00 3.30 -17.25
N VAL A 286 -1.08 2.75 -16.71
CA VAL A 286 -2.27 3.49 -16.30
C VAL A 286 -2.15 3.80 -14.82
N ALA A 287 -1.71 5.01 -14.51
CA ALA A 287 -1.36 5.41 -13.16
C ALA A 287 -2.58 5.92 -12.38
N ILE A 288 -2.81 5.31 -11.23
CA ILE A 288 -3.71 5.82 -10.19
C ILE A 288 -2.83 6.21 -9.00
N ASP A 289 -2.91 7.47 -8.59
CA ASP A 289 -2.21 7.98 -7.41
C ASP A 289 -2.95 9.23 -6.88
N ILE A 290 -2.50 9.71 -5.71
CA ILE A 290 -3.09 10.82 -4.99
C ILE A 290 -3.28 12.06 -5.87
N PRO A 291 -4.34 12.87 -5.64
CA PRO A 291 -4.59 14.08 -6.41
C PRO A 291 -3.42 15.07 -6.33
N GLY A 292 -2.93 15.52 -7.48
CA GLY A 292 -1.78 16.42 -7.57
C GLY A 292 -2.02 17.79 -6.96
N ALA A 293 -3.27 18.25 -6.91
CA ALA A 293 -3.66 19.47 -6.21
C ALA A 293 -3.47 19.40 -4.68
N TRP A 294 -3.24 18.21 -4.09
CA TRP A 294 -3.03 18.09 -2.65
C TRP A 294 -1.76 18.80 -2.20
N GLY A 295 -1.89 19.59 -1.13
CA GLY A 295 -0.77 20.34 -0.58
C GLY A 295 -0.27 21.48 -1.49
N LYS A 296 -1.05 21.90 -2.49
CA LYS A 296 -0.74 23.06 -3.35
C LYS A 296 -0.36 24.29 -2.51
N GLY A 297 0.75 24.94 -2.89
CA GLY A 297 1.33 26.06 -2.15
C GLY A 297 2.04 25.69 -0.84
N GLY A 298 2.07 24.41 -0.48
CA GLY A 298 2.78 23.88 0.68
C GLY A 298 4.20 23.39 0.35
N PRO A 299 4.95 22.91 1.36
CA PRO A 299 6.36 22.50 1.19
C PRO A 299 6.55 21.16 0.48
N ARG A 300 5.49 20.36 0.34
CA ARG A 300 5.50 19.04 -0.32
C ARG A 300 4.18 18.85 -1.09
N PRO A 301 3.99 19.53 -2.23
CA PRO A 301 2.79 19.36 -3.04
C PRO A 301 2.80 17.98 -3.73
N ALA A 302 1.63 17.38 -3.88
CA ALA A 302 1.48 16.11 -4.58
C ALA A 302 1.75 16.22 -6.08
N SER A 303 1.68 17.42 -6.67
CA SER A 303 2.09 17.68 -8.07
C SER A 303 3.54 17.24 -8.35
N ALA A 304 4.41 17.20 -7.33
CA ALA A 304 5.77 16.68 -7.47
C ALA A 304 5.82 15.17 -7.80
N VAL A 305 4.85 14.38 -7.34
CA VAL A 305 4.73 12.95 -7.70
C VAL A 305 4.41 12.85 -9.19
N TRP A 306 3.41 13.59 -9.66
CA TRP A 306 2.99 13.61 -11.06
C TRP A 306 4.06 14.14 -12.00
N ARG A 307 4.78 15.20 -11.59
CA ARG A 307 5.97 15.68 -12.29
C ARG A 307 6.98 14.55 -12.51
N ARG A 308 7.36 13.85 -11.44
CA ARG A 308 8.31 12.72 -11.52
C ARG A 308 7.81 11.62 -12.45
N LEU A 309 6.53 11.24 -12.37
CA LEU A 309 5.95 10.19 -13.24
C LEU A 309 5.98 10.62 -14.72
N CYS A 310 5.51 11.83 -15.01
CA CYS A 310 5.49 12.39 -16.37
C CYS A 310 6.90 12.55 -16.96
N ASP A 311 7.86 13.06 -16.19
CA ASP A 311 9.24 13.24 -16.64
C ASP A 311 9.93 11.89 -16.89
N THR A 312 9.66 10.90 -16.03
CA THR A 312 10.15 9.53 -16.25
C THR A 312 9.57 8.95 -17.54
N ALA A 313 8.27 9.09 -17.77
CA ALA A 313 7.62 8.62 -19.00
C ALA A 313 8.25 9.26 -20.23
N ARG A 314 8.35 10.60 -20.27
CA ARG A 314 9.01 11.36 -21.37
C ARG A 314 10.44 10.89 -21.63
N GLY A 315 11.19 10.58 -20.57
CA GLY A 315 12.58 10.09 -20.66
C GLY A 315 12.72 8.61 -21.02
N SER A 316 11.63 7.88 -21.24
CA SER A 316 11.59 6.43 -21.42
C SER A 316 10.95 6.00 -22.75
N ALA A 317 10.90 4.68 -22.99
CA ALA A 317 10.18 4.09 -24.11
C ALA A 317 8.69 3.86 -23.79
N GLY A 318 8.35 3.79 -22.50
CA GLY A 318 6.99 3.56 -22.02
C GLY A 318 6.12 4.80 -22.08
N SER A 319 4.81 4.59 -21.97
CA SER A 319 3.82 5.66 -21.99
C SER A 319 3.01 5.67 -20.70
N LEU A 320 2.53 6.85 -20.31
CA LEU A 320 1.76 7.07 -19.09
C LEU A 320 0.35 7.54 -19.46
N VAL A 321 -0.67 6.92 -18.86
CA VAL A 321 -2.08 7.30 -18.91
C VAL A 321 -2.54 7.52 -17.47
N PHE A 322 -3.34 8.55 -17.19
CA PHE A 322 -3.73 8.89 -15.82
C PHE A 322 -5.03 9.71 -15.79
N PRO A 323 -5.79 9.68 -14.68
CA PRO A 323 -7.00 10.46 -14.55
C PRO A 323 -6.67 11.95 -14.35
N LEU A 324 -7.54 12.80 -14.88
CA LEU A 324 -7.50 14.26 -14.74
C LEU A 324 -8.84 14.79 -14.21
N SER A 325 -8.78 15.87 -13.44
CA SER A 325 -9.97 16.59 -12.98
C SER A 325 -10.59 17.52 -14.03
N LYS A 326 -9.91 17.74 -15.15
CA LYS A 326 -10.34 18.56 -16.30
C LYS A 326 -9.67 18.06 -17.59
N PRO A 327 -10.21 18.35 -18.79
CA PRO A 327 -9.59 17.91 -20.02
C PRO A 327 -8.13 18.36 -20.14
N GLN A 328 -7.25 17.48 -20.63
CA GLN A 328 -5.81 17.78 -20.77
C GLN A 328 -5.56 19.05 -21.62
N SER A 329 -6.39 19.29 -22.64
CA SER A 329 -6.34 20.49 -23.49
C SER A 329 -6.58 21.81 -22.75
N GLN A 330 -7.13 21.76 -21.53
CA GLN A 330 -7.34 22.92 -20.65
C GLN A 330 -6.22 23.13 -19.63
N CYS A 331 -5.13 22.37 -19.72
CA CYS A 331 -3.92 22.59 -18.93
C CYS A 331 -2.94 23.40 -19.77
N ALA A 332 -2.73 24.68 -19.41
CA ALA A 332 -1.86 25.56 -20.19
C ALA A 332 -0.37 25.30 -19.94
N THR A 333 -0.04 24.69 -18.79
CA THR A 333 1.33 24.40 -18.37
C THR A 333 1.44 22.99 -17.80
N ASP A 334 2.67 22.48 -17.75
CA ASP A 334 2.98 21.21 -17.10
C ASP A 334 2.58 21.22 -15.61
N GLU A 335 2.75 22.33 -14.90
CA GLU A 335 2.34 22.39 -13.49
C GLU A 335 0.81 22.30 -13.36
N GLU A 336 0.04 22.96 -14.23
CA GLU A 336 -1.41 22.79 -14.23
C GLU A 336 -1.85 21.37 -14.55
N LEU A 337 -1.13 20.69 -15.46
CA LEU A 337 -1.35 19.28 -15.74
C LEU A 337 -1.11 18.41 -14.50
N TYR A 338 0.01 18.64 -13.80
CA TYR A 338 0.36 17.89 -12.60
C TYR A 338 -0.61 18.14 -11.45
N GLU A 339 -1.11 19.38 -11.29
CA GLU A 339 -2.12 19.70 -10.29
C GLU A 339 -3.49 19.09 -10.61
N ALA A 340 -3.86 18.98 -11.90
CA ALA A 340 -5.11 18.37 -12.34
C ALA A 340 -5.07 16.83 -12.31
N ALA A 341 -3.88 16.22 -12.21
CA ALA A 341 -3.69 14.78 -12.25
C ALA A 341 -4.09 14.06 -10.96
N GLY A 342 -4.51 12.80 -11.11
CA GLY A 342 -4.74 11.89 -10.00
C GLY A 342 -6.15 11.92 -9.43
N CYS A 343 -6.37 11.04 -8.45
CA CYS A 343 -7.67 10.78 -7.85
C CYS A 343 -7.49 10.24 -6.42
N ASP A 344 -8.50 10.43 -5.56
CA ASP A 344 -8.46 9.90 -4.19
C ASP A 344 -9.15 8.53 -4.15
N LEU A 345 -8.36 7.46 -4.16
CA LEU A 345 -8.88 6.08 -4.18
C LEU A 345 -9.87 5.78 -3.05
N MET A 346 -9.68 6.34 -1.86
CA MET A 346 -10.58 6.09 -0.73
C MET A 346 -11.89 6.84 -0.86
N LYS A 347 -11.91 7.98 -1.57
CA LYS A 347 -13.08 8.84 -1.73
C LYS A 347 -13.82 8.69 -3.04
N GLN A 348 -13.13 8.23 -4.08
CA GLN A 348 -13.63 8.18 -5.45
C GLN A 348 -13.48 6.79 -6.12
N PRO A 349 -13.66 5.67 -5.41
CA PRO A 349 -13.44 4.33 -6.00
C PRO A 349 -14.40 4.03 -7.16
N GLY A 350 -15.64 4.54 -7.11
CA GLY A 350 -16.63 4.36 -8.17
C GLY A 350 -16.26 5.14 -9.45
N GLU A 351 -15.83 6.40 -9.31
CA GLU A 351 -15.36 7.20 -10.44
C GLU A 351 -14.10 6.60 -11.08
N ILE A 352 -13.19 6.05 -10.26
CA ILE A 352 -11.98 5.39 -10.75
C ILE A 352 -12.34 4.13 -11.53
N ALA A 353 -13.23 3.29 -10.98
CA ALA A 353 -13.69 2.08 -11.66
C ALA A 353 -14.36 2.41 -12.99
N ASN A 354 -15.27 3.39 -13.02
CA ASN A 354 -15.91 3.84 -14.26
C ASN A 354 -14.89 4.32 -15.29
N TRP A 355 -13.90 5.13 -14.87
CA TRP A 355 -12.84 5.60 -15.75
C TRP A 355 -11.99 4.46 -16.31
N LEU A 356 -11.59 3.50 -15.47
CA LEU A 356 -10.83 2.32 -15.90
C LEU A 356 -11.61 1.46 -16.90
N CYS A 357 -12.89 1.19 -16.64
CA CYS A 357 -13.74 0.42 -17.55
C CYS A 357 -13.89 1.13 -18.91
N GLU A 358 -14.07 2.45 -18.93
CA GLU A 358 -14.14 3.21 -20.19
C GLU A 358 -12.80 3.25 -20.92
N TRP A 359 -11.69 3.45 -20.18
CA TRP A 359 -10.35 3.40 -20.75
C TRP A 359 -10.06 2.02 -21.38
N GLN A 360 -10.39 0.93 -20.69
CA GLN A 360 -10.13 -0.43 -21.18
C GLN A 360 -10.84 -0.72 -22.51
N LYS A 361 -12.04 -0.17 -22.72
CA LYS A 361 -12.77 -0.29 -24.00
C LYS A 361 -12.06 0.37 -25.18
N THR A 362 -11.10 1.26 -24.93
CA THR A 362 -10.30 1.91 -25.98
C THR A 362 -9.15 1.03 -26.49
N LEU A 363 -8.86 -0.07 -25.79
CA LEU A 363 -7.76 -0.96 -26.14
C LEU A 363 -8.15 -1.93 -27.26
N PRO A 364 -7.17 -2.36 -28.08
CA PRO A 364 -7.40 -3.46 -29.02
C PRO A 364 -7.62 -4.79 -28.28
N ASP A 365 -8.32 -5.73 -28.90
CA ASP A 365 -8.60 -7.07 -28.33
C ASP A 365 -7.32 -7.87 -28.00
N SER A 366 -6.19 -7.54 -28.63
CA SER A 366 -4.90 -8.16 -28.38
C SER A 366 -4.15 -7.57 -27.17
N ALA A 367 -4.66 -6.50 -26.56
CA ALA A 367 -4.02 -5.82 -25.44
C ALA A 367 -3.94 -6.73 -24.21
N LYS A 368 -2.77 -6.77 -23.57
CA LYS A 368 -2.59 -7.47 -22.30
C LYS A 368 -2.70 -6.48 -21.16
N VAL A 369 -3.76 -6.58 -20.38
CA VAL A 369 -4.00 -5.70 -19.23
C VAL A 369 -3.63 -6.44 -17.94
N MET A 370 -2.81 -5.80 -17.12
CA MET A 370 -2.45 -6.26 -15.78
C MET A 370 -2.82 -5.18 -14.76
N ILE A 371 -3.33 -5.59 -13.60
CA ILE A 371 -3.64 -4.68 -12.50
C ILE A 371 -2.72 -5.01 -11.33
N GLY A 372 -2.01 -4.00 -10.82
CA GLY A 372 -1.15 -4.11 -9.66
C GLY A 372 -1.49 -3.07 -8.61
N ASN A 373 -1.68 -3.51 -7.36
CA ASN A 373 -1.88 -2.63 -6.22
C ASN A 373 -0.59 -2.49 -5.40
N TYR A 374 -0.04 -1.28 -5.40
CA TYR A 374 1.19 -0.89 -4.70
C TYR A 374 0.93 0.14 -3.60
N THR A 375 -0.34 0.32 -3.22
CA THR A 375 -0.74 1.27 -2.18
C THR A 375 -0.48 0.72 -0.79
N TYR A 376 -0.03 1.60 0.10
CA TYR A 376 0.12 1.31 1.52
C TYR A 376 -0.12 2.59 2.32
N LEU A 377 -0.86 2.48 3.42
CA LEU A 377 -0.99 3.49 4.47
C LEU A 377 -1.07 2.76 5.80
N ASP A 378 -0.79 3.45 6.90
CA ASP A 378 -0.81 2.80 8.22
C ASP A 378 -2.24 2.64 8.77
N GLY A 379 -2.45 1.50 9.45
CA GLY A 379 -3.64 1.25 10.26
C GLY A 379 -4.93 1.19 9.45
N GLU A 380 -5.95 1.92 9.90
CA GLU A 380 -7.30 1.86 9.32
C GLU A 380 -7.36 2.32 7.85
N LEU A 381 -6.45 3.20 7.45
CA LEU A 381 -6.37 3.72 6.09
C LEU A 381 -5.97 2.62 5.10
N HIS A 382 -5.14 1.65 5.53
CA HIS A 382 -4.81 0.50 4.68
C HIS A 382 -6.03 -0.31 4.31
N VAL A 383 -6.92 -0.55 5.28
CA VAL A 383 -8.13 -1.36 5.07
C VAL A 383 -9.08 -0.66 4.10
N LYS A 384 -9.25 0.67 4.27
CA LYS A 384 -10.03 1.51 3.37
C LYS A 384 -9.45 1.48 1.95
N LEU A 385 -8.13 1.67 1.81
CA LEU A 385 -7.44 1.57 0.52
C LEU A 385 -7.60 0.20 -0.14
N ALA A 386 -7.39 -0.88 0.62
CA ALA A 386 -7.46 -2.24 0.11
C ALA A 386 -8.88 -2.57 -0.40
N LEU A 387 -9.91 -2.17 0.34
CA LEU A 387 -11.30 -2.34 -0.09
C LEU A 387 -11.61 -1.56 -1.37
N CYS A 388 -11.17 -0.31 -1.46
CA CYS A 388 -11.37 0.51 -2.64
C CYS A 388 -10.58 0.00 -3.85
N ALA A 389 -9.36 -0.49 -3.66
CA ALA A 389 -8.55 -1.10 -4.72
C ALA A 389 -9.17 -2.42 -5.22
N ASP A 390 -9.68 -3.25 -4.30
CA ASP A 390 -10.42 -4.48 -4.62
C ASP A 390 -11.64 -4.15 -5.48
N HIS A 391 -12.41 -3.13 -5.11
CA HIS A 391 -13.54 -2.65 -5.91
C HIS A 391 -13.16 -2.26 -7.34
N CYS A 392 -12.11 -1.45 -7.51
CA CYS A 392 -11.63 -1.08 -8.84
C CYS A 392 -11.08 -2.27 -9.65
N THR A 393 -10.60 -3.33 -8.97
CA THR A 393 -10.06 -4.52 -9.63
C THR A 393 -11.17 -5.51 -10.02
N GLN A 394 -12.27 -5.54 -9.27
CA GLN A 394 -13.43 -6.40 -9.50
C GLN A 394 -14.28 -5.93 -10.69
N ARG A 395 -14.38 -4.61 -10.86
CA ARG A 395 -15.13 -3.94 -11.93
C ARG A 395 -14.41 -4.05 -13.26
#